data_AF-A0A8J7XNJ7-F1
#
_entry.id   AF-A0A8J7XNJ7-F1
#
_cell.length_a   1.000
_cell.length_b   1.000
_cell.length_c   1.000
_cell.angle_alpha   90.00
_cell.angle_beta   90.00
_cell.angle_gamma   90.00
#
_symmetry.space_group_name_H-M   'P 1'
#
loop_
_entity.id
_entity.type
_entity.pdbx_description
1 polymer ?
#
loop_
_entity_poly.entity_id
_entity_poly.type
_entity_poly.pdbx_seq_one_letter_code
_entity_poly.pdbx_strand_id
1 'polypeptide(L)' 'MDSYEIQWKRSAERDLWGIEQQYILQIIKANESLADNPFPSQCRKLMGAENLYRIRIGNYTAIYQRTFTAFFRMPHH' A
#
# COMPACT_ATOMS: atom_id res chain seq x y z
N MET A 1 14.61 -12.36 2.49
CA MET A 1 13.39 -11.91 1.79
C MET A 1 12.64 -11.06 2.79
N ASP A 2 12.55 -9.76 2.52
CA ASP A 2 11.93 -8.78 3.42
C ASP A 2 10.42 -8.82 3.16
N SER A 3 9.69 -9.57 3.97
CA SER A 3 8.23 -9.73 3.81
C SER A 3 7.52 -8.52 4.39
N TYR A 4 7.12 -7.57 3.55
CA TYR A 4 6.29 -6.45 3.99
C TYR A 4 4.85 -6.91 4.20
N GLU A 5 4.32 -6.70 5.41
CA GLU A 5 2.91 -6.96 5.70
C GLU A 5 2.05 -5.84 5.12
N ILE A 6 1.05 -6.23 4.33
CA ILE A 6 0.11 -5.27 3.78
C ILE A 6 -1.16 -5.23 4.62
N GLN A 7 -1.39 -4.08 5.25
CA GLN A 7 -2.59 -3.84 6.04
C GLN A 7 -3.59 -2.98 5.30
N TRP A 8 -4.79 -3.52 5.11
CA TRP A 8 -5.92 -2.79 4.55
C TRP A 8 -6.65 -2.03 5.65
N LYS A 9 -6.97 -0.76 5.42
CA LYS A 9 -7.91 -0.04 6.29
C LYS A 9 -9.32 -0.55 6.02
N ARG A 10 -10.16 -0.67 7.05
CA ARG A 10 -11.60 -1.01 6.88
C ARG A 10 -12.33 -0.08 5.91
N SER A 11 -11.94 1.19 5.86
CA SER A 11 -12.47 2.14 4.87
C SER A 11 -12.07 1.75 3.44
N ALA A 12 -10.84 1.28 3.23
CA ALA A 12 -10.36 0.81 1.94
C ALA A 12 -11.05 -0.49 1.52
N GLU A 13 -11.35 -1.40 2.46
CA GLU A 13 -12.12 -2.62 2.17
C GLU A 13 -13.54 -2.31 1.66
N ARG A 14 -14.21 -1.30 2.24
CA ARG A 14 -15.53 -0.84 1.78
C ARG A 14 -15.45 -0.19 0.40
N ASP A 15 -14.41 0.61 0.16
CA ASP A 15 -14.16 1.21 -1.16
C ASP A 15 -13.91 0.12 -2.22
N LEU A 16 -13.10 -0.89 -1.89
CA LEU A 16 -12.82 -2.04 -2.76
C LEU A 16 -14.08 -2.81 -3.12
N TRP A 17 -15.01 -3.00 -2.18
CA TRP A 17 -16.30 -3.66 -2.44
C TRP A 17 -17.16 -2.93 -3.49
N GLY A 18 -16.99 -1.62 -3.64
CA GLY A 18 -17.66 -0.82 -4.67
C GLY A 18 -16.97 -0.82 -6.04
N ILE A 19 -15.78 -1.41 -6.13
CA ILE A 19 -14.97 -1.48 -7.36
C ILE A 19 -15.22 -2.82 -8.06
N GLU A 20 -15.19 -2.85 -9.40
CA GLU A 20 -15.30 -4.12 -10.13
C GLU A 20 -14.15 -5.08 -9.76
N GLN A 21 -14.47 -6.38 -9.69
CA GLN A 21 -13.53 -7.45 -9.33
C GLN A 21 -12.26 -7.45 -10.18
N GLN A 22 -12.35 -7.08 -11.46
CA GLN A 22 -11.19 -6.99 -12.36
C GLN A 22 -10.12 -5.99 -11.88
N TYR A 23 -10.54 -4.91 -11.22
CA TYR A 23 -9.60 -3.94 -10.64
C TYR A 23 -9.14 -4.38 -9.27
N ILE A 24 -10.00 -5.01 -8.46
CA ILE A 24 -9.59 -5.61 -7.18
C ILE A 24 -8.42 -6.57 -7.40
N LEU A 25 -8.52 -7.46 -8.40
CA LEU A 25 -7.44 -8.38 -8.76
C LEU A 25 -6.15 -7.66 -9.17
N GLN A 26 -6.25 -6.58 -9.95
CA GLN A 26 -5.08 -5.77 -10.32
C GLN A 26 -4.44 -5.08 -9.11
N ILE A 27 -5.24 -4.57 -8.18
CA ILE A 27 -4.75 -3.93 -6.96
C ILE A 27 -4.06 -4.97 -6.08
N ILE A 28 -4.66 -6.15 -5.87
CA ILE A 28 -4.04 -7.24 -5.09
C ILE A 28 -2.68 -7.61 -5.70
N LYS A 29 -2.64 -7.82 -7.03
CA LYS A 29 -1.42 -8.17 -7.74
C LYS A 29 -0.35 -7.08 -7.67
N ALA A 30 -0.76 -5.82 -7.77
CA ALA A 30 0.14 -4.68 -7.56
C ALA A 30 0.65 -4.64 -6.12
N ASN A 31 -0.19 -4.95 -5.14
CA ASN A 31 0.17 -4.99 -3.72
C ASN A 31 1.19 -6.09 -3.43
N GLU A 32 0.97 -7.31 -3.94
CA GLU A 32 1.94 -8.40 -3.85
C GLU A 32 3.27 -8.00 -4.50
N SER A 33 3.20 -7.33 -5.66
CA SER A 33 4.39 -6.78 -6.30
C SER A 33 5.03 -5.65 -5.50
N LEU A 34 4.30 -4.90 -4.66
CA LEU A 34 4.84 -3.87 -3.77
C LEU A 34 5.56 -4.49 -2.56
N ALA A 35 5.15 -5.69 -2.13
CA ALA A 35 5.85 -6.43 -1.09
C ALA A 35 7.25 -6.87 -1.57
N ASP A 36 7.41 -7.25 -2.84
CA ASP A 36 8.71 -7.60 -3.42
C ASP A 36 9.47 -6.38 -3.95
N ASN A 37 8.76 -5.50 -4.67
CA ASN A 37 9.29 -4.28 -5.29
C ASN A 37 8.45 -3.04 -4.90
N PRO A 38 8.80 -2.33 -3.82
CA PRO A 38 8.00 -1.24 -3.26
C PRO A 38 7.87 0.01 -4.15
N PHE A 39 8.62 0.08 -5.26
CA PHE A 39 8.67 1.23 -6.15
C PHE A 39 8.57 0.83 -7.63
N PRO A 40 7.37 0.44 -8.10
CA PRO A 40 7.13 0.23 -9.53
C PRO A 40 7.27 1.56 -10.29
N SER A 41 7.63 1.52 -11.58
CA SER A 41 7.93 2.72 -12.39
C SER A 41 6.80 3.76 -12.47
N GLN A 42 5.56 3.38 -12.16
CA GLN A 42 4.38 4.26 -12.14
C GLN A 42 4.07 4.84 -10.76
N CYS A 43 4.87 4.56 -9.72
CA CYS A 43 4.70 5.14 -8.40
C CYS A 43 5.22 6.58 -8.36
N ARG A 44 4.47 7.46 -7.70
CA ARG A 44 4.87 8.84 -7.41
C ARG A 44 4.62 9.15 -5.94
N LYS A 45 5.62 9.73 -5.28
CA LYS A 45 5.46 10.25 -3.91
C LYS A 45 4.51 11.45 -3.92
N LEU A 46 3.59 11.51 -2.95
CA LEU A 46 2.74 12.67 -2.74
C LEU A 46 3.55 13.77 -2.04
N MET A 47 3.59 14.97 -2.63
CA MET A 47 4.22 16.13 -1.99
C MET A 47 3.41 16.56 -0.76
N GLY A 48 4.08 16.74 0.38
CA GLY A 48 3.46 17.12 1.65
C GLY A 48 3.18 15.96 2.61
N ALA A 49 3.53 14.72 2.24
CA ALA A 49 3.42 13.57 3.12
C ALA A 49 4.71 12.74 3.13
N GLU A 50 5.19 12.36 4.32
CA GLU A 50 6.49 11.69 4.47
C GLU A 50 6.52 10.30 3.83
N ASN A 51 5.40 9.57 3.89
CA ASN A 51 5.33 8.15 3.51
C ASN A 51 4.14 7.78 2.63
N LEU A 52 3.51 8.75 1.96
CA LEU A 52 2.37 8.50 1.07
C LEU A 52 2.82 8.48 -0.40
N TYR A 53 2.36 7.45 -1.10
CA TYR A 53 2.66 7.19 -2.49
C TYR A 53 1.36 6.96 -3.25
N ARG A 54 1.34 7.37 -4.51
CA ARG A 54 0.25 7.09 -5.45
C ARG A 54 0.77 6.24 -6.60
N ILE A 55 -0.01 5.26 -7.01
CA ILE A 55 0.22 4.46 -8.21
C ILE A 55 -1.06 4.46 -9.04
N ARG A 56 -0.90 4.59 -10.36
CA ARG A 56 -2.02 4.53 -11.30
C ARG A 56 -2.16 3.09 -11.79
N ILE A 57 -3.30 2.46 -11.51
CA ILE A 57 -3.60 1.08 -11.89
C ILE A 57 -4.81 1.15 -12.84
N GLY A 58 -4.53 1.19 -14.15
CA GLY A 58 -5.55 1.41 -15.17
C GLY A 58 -6.29 2.74 -14.97
N ASN A 59 -7.59 2.66 -14.68
CA ASN A 59 -8.46 3.81 -14.45
C ASN A 59 -8.55 4.25 -12.99
N TYR A 60 -8.00 3.47 -12.06
CA TYR A 60 -8.04 3.76 -10.63
C TYR A 60 -6.67 4.26 -10.14
N THR A 61 -6.67 5.05 -9.07
CA THR A 61 -5.45 5.50 -8.40
C THR A 61 -5.41 4.87 -7.02
N ALA A 62 -4.44 3.99 -6.79
CA ALA A 62 -4.21 3.44 -5.46
C ALA A 62 -3.23 4.35 -4.71
N ILE A 63 -3.60 4.73 -3.50
CA ILE A 63 -2.76 5.50 -2.59
C ILE A 63 -2.39 4.58 -1.44
N TYR A 64 -1.09 4.41 -1.20
CA TYR A 64 -0.59 3.59 -0.11
C TYR A 64 0.36 4.39 0.77
N GLN A 65 0.40 4.01 2.05
CA GLN A 65 1.29 4.60 3.02
C GLN A 65 2.24 3.54 3.55
N ARG A 66 3.53 3.85 3.64
CA ARG A 66 4.48 3.03 4.40
C ARG A 66 4.40 3.39 5.87
N THR A 67 3.83 2.51 6.67
CA THR A 67 3.91 2.62 8.14
C THR A 67 5.08 1.76 8.58
N PHE A 68 6.21 2.39 8.92
CA PHE A 68 7.27 1.68 9.62
C PHE A 68 6.89 1.61 11.10
N THR A 69 6.28 0.50 11.52
CA THR A 69 6.04 0.24 12.95
C THR A 69 7.38 -0.12 13.59
N ALA A 70 8.08 0.88 14.11
CA ALA A 70 9.20 0.64 15.00
C ALA A 70 8.66 0.20 16.37
N PHE A 71 8.71 -1.10 16.66
CA PHE A 71 8.50 -1.58 18.03
C PHE A 71 9.70 -1.16 18.89
N PHE A 72 9.65 0.04 19.46
CA PHE A 72 10.61 0.46 20.48
C PHE A 72 10.25 -0.25 21.79
N ARG A 73 10.64 -1.52 21.92
CA ARG A 73 10.53 -2.26 23.17
C ARG A 73 11.66 -1.78 24.07
N MET A 74 11.38 -0.78 24.91
CA MET A 74 12.31 -0.37 25.97
C MET A 74 12.47 -1.52 26.98
N PRO A 75 13.69 -2.01 27.25
CA PRO A 75 13.91 -2.86 28.41
C PRO A 75 13.80 -1.98 29.65
N HIS A 76 12.74 -2.18 30.45
CA HIS A 76 12.74 -1.74 31.83
C HIS A 76 13.80 -2.55 32.58
N HIS A 77 14.74 -1.82 33.21
CA HIS A 77 15.72 -2.36 34.14
C HIS A 77 15.17 -2.32 35.57
#